data_AF-A0A7G9W7D2-F1
#
_entry.id   AF-A0A7G9W7D2-F1
#
_cell.length_a   1.000
_cell.length_b   1.000
_cell.length_c   1.000
_cell.angle_alpha   90.00
_cell.angle_beta   90.00
_cell.angle_gamma   90.00
#
_symmetry.space_group_name_H-M   'P 1'
#
loop_
_entity.id
_entity.type
_entity.pdbx_description
1 polymer ?
#
loop_
_entity_poly.entity_id
_entity_poly.type
_entity_poly.pdbx_seq_one_letter_code
_entity_poly.pdbx_strand_id
1 'polypeptide(L)'
;MGSNKNDLLKIIAIITMLIDHIGFVFFPHAIIFRIIGRISFPIFAYQIAIGCRYTSSIRKYATRLGIFAAISQIPYMLIFPTGFNIFFNLVVAVFVIDFYERRKIVALVGLLAYVFIIEYAINFGYGIYGVVMSLIFYKYKESKESIVNWFLLITLIYCLYYNTPVQFFSILAVPIILYEWKIKILLNRWWFYVFYPVHLIILFVIDRIIL
;
A
#
# COMPACT_ATOMS: atom_id res chain seq x y z
N MET A 1 5.25 12.15 20.39
CA MET A 1 5.73 12.77 19.12
C MET A 1 5.25 12.08 17.84
N GLY A 2 4.68 10.86 17.86
CA GLY A 2 4.40 10.08 16.63
C GLY A 2 3.01 10.16 15.99
N SER A 3 2.03 10.88 16.55
CA SER A 3 0.65 10.89 16.01
C SER A 3 0.51 11.71 14.73
N ASN A 4 1.14 12.89 14.69
CA ASN A 4 0.79 13.95 13.74
C ASN A 4 1.39 13.73 12.34
N LYS A 5 2.65 13.26 12.27
CA LYS A 5 3.30 12.86 11.02
C LYS A 5 2.51 11.76 10.31
N ASN A 6 1.99 10.80 11.08
CA ASN A 6 1.28 9.65 10.53
C ASN A 6 -0.05 10.05 9.89
N ASP A 7 -0.77 11.00 10.48
CA ASP A 7 -2.06 11.44 9.94
C ASP A 7 -1.90 12.32 8.69
N LEU A 8 -0.84 13.13 8.60
CA LEU A 8 -0.54 13.84 7.36
C LEU A 8 -0.15 12.89 6.22
N LEU A 9 0.70 11.90 6.50
CA LEU A 9 1.08 10.89 5.51
C LEU A 9 -0.14 10.12 4.99
N LYS A 10 -1.12 9.79 5.86
CA LYS A 10 -2.41 9.22 5.43
C LYS A 10 -3.12 10.09 4.41
N ILE A 11 -3.22 11.39 4.68
CA ILE A 11 -3.92 12.32 3.79
C ILE A 11 -3.21 12.36 2.42
N ILE A 12 -1.88 12.46 2.40
CA ILE A 12 -1.11 12.44 1.15
C ILE A 12 -1.36 11.13 0.38
N ALA A 13 -1.32 9.98 1.07
CA ALA A 13 -1.57 8.68 0.46
C ALA A 13 -2.98 8.58 -0.14
N ILE A 14 -4.00 9.11 0.55
CA ILE A 14 -5.39 9.07 0.11
C ILE A 14 -5.61 10.00 -1.09
N ILE A 15 -5.07 11.21 -1.05
CA ILE A 15 -5.19 12.17 -2.16
C ILE A 15 -4.50 11.61 -3.41
N THR A 16 -3.28 11.10 -3.28
CA THR A 16 -2.55 10.51 -4.42
C THR A 16 -3.25 9.27 -4.98
N MET A 17 -3.85 8.43 -4.13
CA MET A 17 -4.69 7.32 -4.56
C MET A 17 -5.95 7.77 -5.31
N LEU A 18 -6.63 8.81 -4.81
CA LEU A 18 -7.82 9.34 -5.46
C LEU A 18 -7.48 9.87 -6.85
N ILE A 19 -6.37 10.60 -6.98
CA ILE A 19 -5.85 11.07 -8.29
C ILE A 19 -5.57 9.88 -9.21
N ASP A 20 -4.96 8.81 -8.71
CA ASP A 20 -4.69 7.58 -9.47
C ASP A 20 -5.96 6.97 -10.06
N HIS A 21 -7.01 6.84 -9.24
CA HIS A 21 -8.26 6.22 -9.64
C HIS A 21 -9.09 7.14 -10.56
N ILE A 22 -9.11 8.45 -10.32
CA ILE A 22 -9.70 9.43 -11.24
C ILE A 22 -9.05 9.29 -12.63
N GLY A 23 -7.72 9.22 -12.67
CA GLY A 23 -6.99 9.02 -13.93
C GLY A 23 -7.29 7.67 -14.58
N PHE A 24 -7.39 6.60 -13.80
CA PHE A 24 -7.73 5.28 -14.31
C PHE A 24 -9.13 5.24 -14.96
N VAL A 25 -10.13 5.84 -14.30
CA VAL A 25 -11.53 5.81 -14.74
C VAL A 25 -11.78 6.80 -15.88
N PHE A 26 -11.41 8.07 -15.71
CA PHE A 26 -11.81 9.14 -16.63
C PHE A 26 -10.74 9.58 -17.63
N PHE A 27 -9.46 9.34 -17.34
CA PHE A 27 -8.35 9.82 -18.17
C PHE A 27 -7.28 8.74 -18.42
N PRO A 28 -7.65 7.55 -18.96
CA PRO A 28 -6.76 6.38 -19.02
C PRO A 28 -5.46 6.62 -19.81
N HIS A 29 -5.47 7.58 -20.75
CA HIS A 29 -4.30 7.95 -21.56
C HIS A 29 -3.37 8.96 -20.86
N ALA A 30 -3.83 9.63 -19.79
CA ALA A 30 -3.05 10.63 -19.08
C ALA A 30 -2.16 9.98 -18.01
N ILE A 31 -0.97 9.53 -18.42
CA ILE A 31 -0.02 8.81 -17.55
C ILE A 31 0.35 9.55 -16.26
N ILE A 32 0.26 10.89 -16.26
CA ILE A 32 0.59 11.74 -15.11
C ILE A 32 -0.22 11.37 -13.86
N PHE A 33 -1.50 10.99 -14.01
CA PHE A 33 -2.32 10.57 -12.89
C PHE A 33 -1.79 9.28 -12.25
N ARG A 34 -1.33 8.33 -13.08
CA ARG A 34 -0.72 7.08 -12.61
C ARG A 34 0.61 7.33 -11.91
N ILE A 35 1.41 8.28 -12.41
CA ILE A 35 2.69 8.69 -11.80
C ILE A 35 2.45 9.24 -10.38
N ILE A 36 1.51 10.17 -10.24
CA ILE A 36 1.13 10.73 -8.93
C ILE A 36 0.62 9.61 -8.00
N GLY A 37 -0.18 8.70 -8.55
CA GLY A 37 -0.73 7.54 -7.86
C GLY A 37 0.30 6.60 -7.24
N ARG A 38 1.46 6.43 -7.88
CA ARG A 38 2.52 5.52 -7.39
C ARG A 38 3.06 5.90 -6.01
N ILE A 39 2.88 7.16 -5.58
CA ILE A 39 3.30 7.66 -4.26
C ILE A 39 2.45 7.06 -3.13
N SER A 40 1.19 6.70 -3.42
CA SER A 40 0.23 6.28 -2.42
C SER A 40 0.62 4.99 -1.70
N PHE A 41 0.93 3.94 -2.47
CA PHE A 41 1.19 2.61 -1.92
C PHE A 41 2.40 2.57 -0.96
N PRO A 42 3.57 3.16 -1.28
CA PRO A 42 4.69 3.19 -0.34
C PRO A 42 4.36 3.86 0.99
N ILE A 43 3.51 4.88 0.98
CA ILE A 43 3.05 5.51 2.21
C ILE A 43 2.14 4.56 3.01
N PHE A 44 1.26 3.80 2.36
CA PHE A 44 0.49 2.75 3.04
C PHE A 44 1.37 1.61 3.59
N ALA A 45 2.36 1.15 2.82
CA ALA A 45 3.33 0.16 3.28
C ALA A 45 4.10 0.63 4.52
N TYR A 46 4.55 1.88 4.53
CA TYR A 46 5.19 2.51 5.68
C TYR A 46 4.25 2.58 6.90
N GLN A 47 2.98 2.92 6.69
CA GLN A 47 2.00 2.96 7.76
C GLN A 47 1.70 1.57 8.34
N ILE A 48 1.67 0.53 7.52
CA ILE A 48 1.57 -0.85 8.01
C ILE A 48 2.77 -1.19 8.88
N ALA A 49 3.99 -0.86 8.44
CA ALA A 49 5.20 -1.10 9.22
C ALA A 49 5.15 -0.40 10.60
N ILE A 50 4.71 0.86 10.65
CA ILE A 50 4.48 1.57 11.92
C ILE A 50 3.39 0.88 12.75
N GLY A 51 2.27 0.53 12.12
CA GLY A 51 1.14 -0.11 12.79
C GLY A 51 1.52 -1.43 13.45
N CYS A 52 2.31 -2.26 12.78
CA CYS A 52 2.83 -3.51 13.31
C CYS A 52 3.74 -3.30 14.53
N ARG A 53 4.54 -2.23 14.53
CA ARG A 53 5.48 -1.94 15.62
C ARG A 53 4.79 -1.52 16.92
N TYR A 54 3.68 -0.80 16.81
CA TYR A 54 2.98 -0.21 17.95
C TYR A 54 1.66 -0.90 18.31
N THR A 55 1.24 -1.92 17.54
CA THR A 55 0.03 -2.67 17.86
C THR A 55 0.26 -3.59 19.06
N SER A 56 -0.70 -3.63 19.98
CA SER A 56 -0.71 -4.58 21.09
C SER A 56 -1.17 -5.99 20.66
N SER A 57 -1.85 -6.10 19.52
CA SER A 57 -2.34 -7.38 19.00
C SER A 57 -2.32 -7.38 17.48
N ILE A 58 -1.40 -8.15 16.92
CA ILE A 58 -1.23 -8.31 15.48
C ILE A 58 -2.45 -8.97 14.83
N ARG A 59 -3.07 -9.95 15.52
CA ARG A 59 -4.29 -10.62 15.06
C ARG A 59 -5.45 -9.66 14.93
N LYS A 60 -5.74 -8.86 15.98
CA LYS A 60 -6.80 -7.84 15.92
C LYS A 60 -6.52 -6.78 14.85
N TYR A 61 -5.25 -6.48 14.58
CA TYR A 61 -4.89 -5.56 13.51
C TYR A 61 -5.17 -6.15 12.12
N ALA A 62 -4.70 -7.37 11.86
CA ALA A 62 -4.95 -8.10 10.63
C ALA A 62 -6.45 -8.35 10.39
N THR A 63 -7.22 -8.71 11.43
CA THR A 63 -8.68 -8.91 11.32
C THR A 63 -9.40 -7.64 10.91
N ARG A 64 -9.04 -6.48 11.48
CA ARG A 64 -9.63 -5.19 11.06
C ARG A 64 -9.35 -4.91 9.59
N LEU A 65 -8.09 -5.06 9.16
CA LEU A 65 -7.73 -4.89 7.74
C LEU A 65 -8.47 -5.88 6.85
N GLY A 66 -8.60 -7.15 7.25
CA GLY A 66 -9.30 -8.18 6.49
C GLY A 66 -10.81 -7.93 6.35
N ILE A 67 -11.47 -7.42 7.39
CA ILE A 67 -12.88 -7.01 7.32
C ILE A 67 -13.05 -5.90 6.26
N PHE A 68 -12.21 -4.87 6.30
CA PHE A 68 -12.27 -3.80 5.30
C PHE A 68 -11.83 -4.26 3.91
N ALA A 69 -10.94 -5.24 3.81
CA ALA A 69 -10.59 -5.87 2.54
C ALA A 69 -11.80 -6.55 1.91
N ALA A 70 -12.55 -7.34 2.68
CA ALA A 70 -13.77 -7.99 2.20
C ALA A 70 -14.85 -6.98 1.79
N ILE A 71 -15.13 -5.98 2.64
CA ILE A 71 -16.12 -4.94 2.36
C ILE A 71 -15.75 -4.15 1.11
N SER A 72 -14.47 -3.77 0.98
CA SER A 72 -13.99 -2.97 -0.14
C SER A 72 -13.82 -3.75 -1.44
N GLN A 73 -13.86 -5.08 -1.39
CA GLN A 73 -13.73 -5.89 -2.60
C GLN A 73 -14.92 -5.69 -3.55
N ILE A 74 -16.13 -5.52 -2.99
CA ILE A 74 -17.34 -5.28 -3.78
C ILE A 74 -17.19 -4.01 -4.65
N PRO A 75 -16.94 -2.81 -4.09
CA PRO A 75 -16.78 -1.61 -4.90
C PRO A 75 -15.51 -1.62 -5.74
N TYR A 76 -14.46 -2.32 -5.31
CA TYR A 76 -13.26 -2.52 -6.12
C TYR A 76 -13.58 -3.26 -7.42
N MET A 77 -14.35 -4.35 -7.35
CA MET A 77 -14.74 -5.15 -8.53
C MET A 77 -15.64 -4.40 -9.52
N LEU A 78 -16.33 -3.33 -9.08
CA LEU A 78 -17.14 -2.49 -9.97
C LEU A 78 -16.29 -1.65 -10.93
N ILE A 79 -15.07 -1.30 -10.55
CA ILE A 79 -14.14 -0.47 -11.35
C ILE A 79 -13.03 -1.33 -11.96
N PHE A 80 -12.50 -2.28 -11.18
CA PHE A 80 -11.37 -3.12 -11.56
C PHE A 80 -11.86 -4.56 -11.75
N PRO A 81 -11.95 -5.06 -12.99
CA PRO A 81 -12.61 -6.34 -13.29
C PRO A 81 -11.85 -7.56 -12.74
N THR A 82 -10.58 -7.41 -12.37
CA THR A 82 -9.74 -8.51 -11.91
C THR A 82 -8.91 -8.14 -10.68
N GLY A 83 -8.54 -9.17 -9.92
CA GLY A 83 -7.62 -9.08 -8.79
C GLY A 83 -8.25 -8.68 -7.47
N PHE A 84 -7.41 -8.66 -6.45
CA PHE A 84 -7.79 -8.31 -5.08
C PHE A 84 -7.36 -6.89 -4.73
N ASN A 85 -8.20 -6.20 -3.97
CA ASN A 85 -7.90 -4.84 -3.54
C ASN A 85 -6.66 -4.79 -2.62
N ILE A 86 -6.14 -3.56 -2.48
CA ILE A 86 -4.92 -3.26 -1.74
C ILE A 86 -4.93 -3.74 -0.28
N PHE A 87 -6.09 -3.77 0.41
CA PHE A 87 -6.12 -4.18 1.82
C PHE A 87 -5.73 -5.64 2.01
N PHE A 88 -6.05 -6.52 1.06
CA PHE A 88 -5.55 -7.90 1.12
C PHE A 88 -4.02 -7.92 1.12
N ASN A 89 -3.39 -7.07 0.30
CA ASN A 89 -1.93 -6.90 0.29
C ASN A 89 -1.37 -6.45 1.65
N LEU A 90 -2.06 -5.53 2.31
CA LEU A 90 -1.68 -5.07 3.64
C LEU A 90 -1.85 -6.16 4.71
N VAL A 91 -2.89 -7.00 4.61
CA VAL A 91 -3.07 -8.15 5.53
C VAL A 91 -1.90 -9.13 5.42
N VAL A 92 -1.50 -9.50 4.21
CA VAL A 92 -0.35 -10.39 3.99
C VAL A 92 0.94 -9.76 4.52
N ALA A 93 1.15 -8.47 4.28
CA ALA A 93 2.30 -7.74 4.83
C ALA A 93 2.36 -7.79 6.36
N VAL A 94 1.21 -7.64 7.04
CA VAL A 94 1.13 -7.75 8.51
C VAL A 94 1.56 -9.14 8.99
N PHE A 95 1.10 -10.20 8.34
CA PHE A 95 1.49 -11.57 8.72
C PHE A 95 2.96 -11.87 8.43
N VAL A 96 3.50 -11.38 7.31
CA VAL A 96 4.93 -11.52 6.99
C VAL A 96 5.80 -10.81 8.02
N ILE A 97 5.39 -9.62 8.47
CA ILE A 97 6.11 -8.89 9.54
C ILE A 97 6.04 -9.65 10.86
N ASP A 98 4.87 -10.15 11.28
CA ASP A 98 4.75 -10.97 12.51
C ASP A 98 5.61 -12.24 12.43
N PHE A 99 5.64 -12.88 11.26
CA PHE A 99 6.43 -14.08 11.04
C PHE A 99 7.93 -13.79 11.08
N TYR A 100 8.36 -12.66 10.50
CA TYR A 100 9.74 -12.19 10.54
C TYR A 100 10.26 -12.03 11.97
N GLU A 101 9.45 -11.53 12.91
CA GLU A 101 9.88 -11.35 14.30
C GLU A 101 10.05 -12.67 15.07
N ARG A 102 9.35 -13.73 14.65
CA ARG A 102 9.25 -14.98 15.42
C ARG A 102 10.12 -16.10 14.86
N ARG A 103 10.61 -15.99 13.62
CA ARG A 103 11.15 -17.12 12.86
C ARG A 103 12.51 -16.82 12.24
N LYS A 104 13.24 -17.89 11.94
CA LYS A 104 14.55 -17.83 11.25
C LYS A 104 14.38 -17.30 9.83
N ILE A 105 15.43 -16.65 9.31
CA ILE A 105 15.46 -16.05 7.97
C ILE A 105 15.11 -17.06 6.86
N VAL A 106 15.52 -18.33 6.98
CA VAL A 106 15.21 -19.38 5.99
C VAL A 106 13.70 -19.59 5.85
N ALA A 107 12.98 -19.59 6.98
CA ALA A 107 11.52 -19.75 6.97
C ALA A 107 10.84 -18.52 6.35
N LEU A 108 11.39 -17.32 6.56
CA LEU A 108 10.90 -16.10 5.94
C LEU A 108 11.08 -16.15 4.42
N VAL A 109 12.24 -16.60 3.93
CA VAL A 109 12.49 -16.77 2.49
C VAL A 109 11.49 -17.77 1.90
N GLY A 110 11.23 -18.89 2.57
CA GLY A 110 10.21 -19.86 2.15
C GLY A 110 8.81 -19.25 2.09
N LEU A 111 8.42 -18.43 3.07
CA LEU A 111 7.14 -17.73 3.07
C LEU A 111 7.03 -16.71 1.93
N LEU A 112 8.08 -15.93 1.67
CA LEU A 112 8.10 -14.95 0.57
C LEU A 112 8.02 -15.64 -0.79
N ALA A 113 8.71 -16.78 -0.96
CA ALA A 113 8.59 -17.61 -2.16
C ALA A 113 7.16 -18.12 -2.35
N TYR A 114 6.51 -18.56 -1.27
CA TYR A 114 5.12 -18.99 -1.30
C TYR A 114 4.15 -17.86 -1.69
N VAL A 115 4.34 -16.65 -1.13
CA VAL A 115 3.55 -15.46 -1.50
C VAL A 115 3.73 -15.12 -2.98
N PHE A 116 4.95 -15.20 -3.50
CA PHE A 116 5.23 -14.97 -4.92
C PHE A 116 4.53 -15.99 -5.83
N ILE A 117 4.49 -17.26 -5.45
CA ILE A 117 3.77 -18.30 -6.22
C ILE A 117 2.26 -18.02 -6.22
N ILE A 118 1.69 -17.63 -5.07
CA ILE A 118 0.25 -17.32 -4.97
C ILE A 118 -0.13 -16.11 -5.82
N GLU A 119 0.72 -15.08 -5.86
CA GLU A 119 0.49 -13.87 -6.65
C GLU A 119 0.14 -14.22 -8.11
N TYR A 120 0.83 -15.21 -8.69
CA TYR A 120 0.58 -15.68 -10.05
C TYR A 120 -0.83 -16.25 -10.25
N ALA A 121 -1.40 -16.89 -9.21
CA ALA A 121 -2.72 -17.51 -9.29
C ALA A 121 -3.88 -16.53 -9.02
N ILE A 122 -3.65 -15.49 -8.21
CA ILE A 122 -4.74 -14.71 -7.59
C ILE A 122 -4.75 -13.24 -8.06
N ASN A 123 -3.70 -12.77 -8.73
CA ASN A 123 -3.51 -11.37 -9.17
C ASN A 123 -3.73 -10.38 -8.01
N PHE A 124 -2.73 -10.36 -7.15
CA PHE A 124 -2.73 -9.64 -5.90
C PHE A 124 -2.22 -8.22 -6.11
N GLY A 125 -3.03 -7.18 -5.84
CA GLY A 125 -2.78 -5.80 -6.29
C GLY A 125 -1.32 -5.35 -6.45
N TYR A 126 -0.53 -5.32 -5.36
CA TYR A 126 0.91 -4.98 -5.40
C TYR A 126 1.83 -6.18 -5.15
N GLY A 127 1.27 -7.38 -5.04
CA GLY A 127 2.03 -8.62 -4.96
C GLY A 127 3.07 -8.71 -3.84
N ILE A 128 4.09 -9.51 -4.12
CA ILE A 128 5.29 -9.66 -3.32
C ILE A 128 6.01 -8.31 -3.14
N TYR A 129 5.95 -7.44 -4.15
CA TYR A 129 6.59 -6.13 -4.11
C TYR A 129 6.06 -5.29 -2.96
N GLY A 130 4.74 -5.24 -2.77
CA GLY A 130 4.14 -4.47 -1.69
C GLY A 130 4.40 -5.07 -0.29
N VAL A 131 4.46 -6.40 -0.21
CA VAL A 131 4.78 -7.13 1.02
C VAL A 131 6.23 -6.88 1.45
N VAL A 132 7.18 -7.04 0.52
CA VAL A 132 8.61 -6.81 0.78
C VAL A 132 8.87 -5.34 1.11
N MET A 133 8.21 -4.40 0.42
CA MET A 133 8.30 -2.98 0.73
C MET A 133 7.88 -2.67 2.17
N SER A 134 6.77 -3.24 2.63
CA SER A 134 6.31 -3.08 4.01
C SER A 134 7.32 -3.64 5.02
N LEU A 135 7.92 -4.79 4.70
CA LEU A 135 8.97 -5.40 5.51
C LEU A 135 10.26 -4.55 5.54
N ILE A 136 10.66 -3.92 4.44
CA ILE A 136 11.81 -3.00 4.39
C ILE A 136 11.58 -1.82 5.34
N PHE A 137 10.42 -1.15 5.25
CA PHE A 137 10.07 -0.06 6.15
C PHE A 137 10.01 -0.51 7.61
N TYR A 138 9.58 -1.75 7.85
CA TYR A 138 9.57 -2.34 9.19
C TYR A 138 10.99 -2.52 9.73
N LYS A 139 11.82 -3.26 9.01
CA LYS A 139 13.17 -3.69 9.44
C LYS A 139 14.14 -2.52 9.55
N TYR A 140 14.13 -1.60 8.59
CA TYR A 140 15.15 -0.56 8.46
C TYR A 140 14.69 0.83 8.95
N LYS A 141 13.69 0.89 9.85
CA LYS A 141 13.13 2.15 10.37
C LYS A 141 14.18 3.19 10.79
N GLU A 142 15.28 2.74 11.40
CA GLU A 142 16.34 3.62 11.92
C GLU A 142 17.42 3.96 10.86
N SER A 143 17.49 3.22 9.74
CA SER A 143 18.48 3.41 8.68
C SER A 143 17.83 3.94 7.41
N LYS A 144 17.83 5.27 7.26
CA LYS A 144 17.32 5.98 6.08
C LYS A 144 17.98 5.49 4.79
N GLU A 145 19.30 5.27 4.83
CA GLU A 145 20.08 4.76 3.70
C GLU A 145 19.63 3.35 3.29
N SER A 146 19.43 2.45 4.26
CA SER A 146 18.94 1.10 3.94
C SER A 146 17.53 1.12 3.37
N ILE A 147 16.63 2.00 3.85
CA ILE A 147 15.31 2.17 3.26
C ILE A 147 15.43 2.59 1.79
N VAL A 148 16.24 3.61 1.50
CA VAL A 148 16.47 4.10 0.12
C VAL A 148 17.01 2.98 -0.75
N ASN A 149 18.12 2.35 -0.36
CA ASN A 149 18.80 1.36 -1.19
C ASN A 149 17.94 0.12 -1.46
N TRP A 150 17.30 -0.44 -0.43
CA TRP A 150 16.46 -1.62 -0.62
C TRP A 150 15.17 -1.29 -1.39
N PHE A 151 14.55 -0.14 -1.15
CA PHE A 151 13.36 0.27 -1.89
C PHE A 151 13.66 0.56 -3.38
N LEU A 152 14.79 1.22 -3.67
CA LEU A 152 15.30 1.39 -5.03
C LEU A 152 15.50 0.04 -5.71
N LEU A 153 16.18 -0.89 -5.04
CA LEU A 153 16.48 -2.22 -5.59
C LEU A 153 15.21 -3.00 -5.91
N ILE A 154 14.26 -3.11 -4.97
CA ILE A 154 13.02 -3.88 -5.22
C ILE A 154 12.15 -3.23 -6.29
N THR A 155 12.17 -1.89 -6.41
CA THR A 155 11.41 -1.17 -7.44
C THR A 155 12.04 -1.38 -8.81
N LEU A 156 13.37 -1.36 -8.91
CA LEU A 156 14.08 -1.67 -10.15
C LEU A 156 13.78 -3.11 -10.61
N ILE A 157 13.88 -4.09 -9.71
CA ILE A 157 13.56 -5.49 -10.02
C ILE A 157 12.11 -5.63 -10.51
N TYR A 158 11.16 -4.98 -9.82
CA TYR A 158 9.75 -5.02 -10.21
C TYR A 158 9.51 -4.39 -11.59
N CYS A 159 10.08 -3.21 -11.86
CA CYS A 159 9.96 -2.53 -13.15
C CYS A 159 10.50 -3.38 -14.29
N LEU A 160 11.65 -4.05 -14.09
CA LEU A 160 12.28 -4.90 -15.08
C LEU A 160 11.49 -6.19 -15.32
N TYR A 161 11.00 -6.84 -14.26
CA TYR A 161 10.27 -8.11 -14.36
C TYR A 161 8.89 -7.93 -15.01
N TYR A 162 8.13 -6.90 -14.60
CA TYR A 162 6.78 -6.65 -15.11
C TYR A 162 6.73 -5.69 -16.31
N ASN A 163 7.87 -5.17 -16.76
CA ASN A 163 7.96 -4.14 -17.81
C ASN A 163 7.06 -2.91 -17.54
N THR A 164 7.05 -2.42 -16.30
CA THR A 164 6.20 -1.30 -15.85
C THR A 164 7.04 -0.11 -15.37
N PRO A 165 7.66 0.67 -16.28
CA PRO A 165 8.57 1.76 -15.91
C PRO A 165 7.92 2.84 -15.03
N VAL A 166 6.60 3.01 -15.15
CA VAL A 166 5.82 3.95 -14.33
C VAL A 166 5.98 3.65 -12.83
N GLN A 167 6.18 2.38 -12.44
CA GLN A 167 6.34 2.01 -11.03
C GLN A 167 7.59 2.64 -10.39
N PHE A 168 8.59 3.03 -11.18
CA PHE A 168 9.79 3.71 -10.70
C PHE A 168 9.47 5.04 -9.98
N PHE A 169 8.40 5.73 -10.38
CA PHE A 169 7.97 6.97 -9.72
C PHE A 169 7.48 6.78 -8.28
N SER A 170 7.24 5.55 -7.82
CA SER A 170 6.93 5.26 -6.40
C SER A 170 8.05 5.69 -5.44
N ILE A 171 9.30 5.77 -5.93
CA ILE A 171 10.47 6.23 -5.16
C ILE A 171 10.29 7.67 -4.68
N LEU A 172 9.48 8.50 -5.37
CA LEU A 172 9.17 9.86 -4.95
C LEU A 172 8.47 9.92 -3.58
N ALA A 173 7.91 8.81 -3.10
CA ALA A 173 7.37 8.71 -1.74
C ALA A 173 8.46 8.76 -0.65
N VAL A 174 9.71 8.38 -0.96
CA VAL A 174 10.80 8.30 0.03
C VAL A 174 11.07 9.64 0.73
N PRO A 175 11.34 10.76 0.01
CA PRO A 175 11.55 12.04 0.68
C PRO A 175 10.34 12.44 1.53
N ILE A 176 9.11 12.17 1.06
CA ILE A 176 7.86 12.48 1.80
C ILE A 176 7.79 11.68 3.11
N ILE A 177 8.12 10.39 3.07
CA ILE A 177 8.10 9.48 4.24
C ILE A 177 9.21 9.85 5.23
N LEU A 178 10.42 10.15 4.74
CA LEU A 178 11.58 10.41 5.59
C LEU A 178 11.59 11.82 6.17
N TYR A 179 10.87 12.77 5.57
CA TYR A 179 10.75 14.13 6.08
C TYR A 179 10.08 14.19 7.46
N GLU A 180 10.55 15.12 8.29
CA GLU A 180 10.05 15.36 9.65
C GLU A 180 8.98 16.44 9.65
N TRP A 181 7.75 16.02 9.32
CA TRP A 181 6.59 16.91 9.30
C TRP A 181 6.25 17.44 10.70
N LYS A 182 6.19 18.78 10.84
CA LYS A 182 5.81 19.48 12.08
C LYS A 182 4.32 19.87 12.14
N ILE A 183 3.55 19.54 11.11
CA ILE A 183 2.13 19.88 10.99
C ILE A 183 1.29 18.98 11.91
N LYS A 184 0.37 19.56 12.67
CA LYS A 184 -0.55 18.82 13.56
C LYS A 184 -1.89 18.61 12.87
N ILE A 185 -2.20 17.37 12.52
CA ILE A 185 -3.51 16.96 12.02
C ILE A 185 -4.00 15.81 12.89
N LEU A 186 -5.28 15.84 13.25
CA LEU A 186 -5.95 14.77 13.98
C LEU A 186 -7.01 14.18 13.05
N LEU A 187 -6.77 12.96 12.58
CA LEU A 187 -7.73 12.25 11.75
C LEU A 187 -8.37 11.11 12.55
N ASN A 188 -9.69 10.92 12.39
CA ASN A 188 -10.33 9.75 12.97
C ASN A 188 -9.75 8.47 12.33
N ARG A 189 -9.35 7.52 13.17
CA ARG A 189 -8.79 6.22 12.77
C ARG A 189 -9.66 5.45 11.78
N TRP A 190 -10.97 5.63 11.81
CA TRP A 190 -11.94 4.93 10.96
C TRP A 190 -12.14 5.58 9.60
N TRP A 191 -11.87 6.89 9.49
CA TRP A 191 -12.14 7.65 8.27
C TRP A 191 -11.39 7.08 7.07
N PHE A 192 -10.14 6.67 7.29
CA PHE A 192 -9.32 6.03 6.25
C PHE A 192 -9.94 4.74 5.70
N TYR A 193 -10.47 3.89 6.58
CA TYR A 193 -11.04 2.62 6.18
C TYR A 193 -12.34 2.78 5.39
N VAL A 194 -13.14 3.80 5.73
CA VAL A 194 -14.40 4.10 5.06
C VAL A 194 -14.17 4.85 3.73
N PHE A 195 -13.16 5.71 3.67
CA PHE A 195 -12.85 6.48 2.47
C PHE A 195 -12.63 5.57 1.25
N TYR A 196 -11.90 4.45 1.43
CA TYR A 196 -11.54 3.56 0.32
C TYR A 196 -12.75 2.97 -0.45
N PRO A 197 -13.69 2.25 0.18
CA PRO A 197 -14.88 1.77 -0.54
C PRO A 197 -15.77 2.92 -1.03
N VAL A 198 -15.89 4.01 -0.28
CA VAL A 198 -16.81 5.11 -0.63
C VAL A 198 -16.35 5.86 -1.89
N HIS A 199 -15.07 6.23 -2.01
CA HIS A 199 -14.63 6.94 -3.22
C HIS A 199 -14.71 6.06 -4.47
N LEU A 200 -14.49 4.75 -4.36
CA LEU A 200 -14.70 3.81 -5.47
C LEU A 200 -16.17 3.79 -5.92
N ILE A 201 -17.12 3.72 -4.98
CA ILE A 201 -18.56 3.79 -5.31
C ILE A 201 -18.88 5.13 -6.00
N ILE A 202 -18.37 6.24 -5.49
CA ILE A 202 -18.59 7.56 -6.08
C ILE A 202 -18.05 7.62 -7.51
N LEU A 203 -16.82 7.16 -7.75
CA LEU A 203 -16.22 7.13 -9.08
C LEU A 203 -17.05 6.26 -10.04
N PHE A 204 -17.49 5.08 -9.60
CA PHE A 204 -18.33 4.20 -10.40
C PHE A 204 -19.68 4.84 -10.76
N VAL A 205 -20.36 5.48 -9.80
CA VAL A 205 -21.64 6.15 -10.06
C VAL A 205 -21.47 7.30 -11.05
N ILE A 206 -20.41 8.10 -10.90
CA ILE A 206 -20.13 9.20 -11.84
C ILE A 206 -19.84 8.66 -13.24
N ASP A 207 -19.03 7.61 -13.36
CA ASP A 207 -18.72 6.95 -14.64
C ASP A 207 -20.00 6.49 -15.36
N ARG A 208 -20.94 5.87 -14.63
CA ARG A 208 -22.24 5.43 -15.17
C ARG A 208 -23.22 6.54 -15.54
N ILE A 209 -23.01 7.76 -15.05
CA ILE A 209 -23.84 8.93 -15.40
C ILE A 209 -23.30 9.64 -16.64
N ILE A 210 -21.96 9.60 -16.85
CA ILE A 210 -21.30 10.28 -17.96
C ILE A 210 -21.36 9.46 -19.26
N LEU A 211 -21.41 8.13 -19.17
CA LEU A 211 -21.59 7.18 -20.28
C LEU A 211 -23.07 6.96 -20.63
#